data_AF-A0A1E5GP17-F1
#
_entry.id   AF-A0A1E5GP17-F1
#
_cell.length_a   1.000
_cell.length_b   1.000
_cell.length_c   1.000
_cell.angle_alpha   90.00
_cell.angle_beta   90.00
_cell.angle_gamma   90.00
#
_symmetry.space_group_name_H-M   'P 1'
#
loop_
_entity.id
_entity.type
_entity.pdbx_description
1 polymer ?
#
loop_
_entity_poly.entity_id
_entity_poly.type
_entity_poly.pdbx_seq_one_letter_code
_entity_poly.pdbx_strand_id
1 'polypeptide(L)'
;MEHFLEKQQEYFFNFLTDSIDNFLLDHSDETFYAFALDCNIHEEGEINLCFNTVELWQETTSYYTNKGYTKIQLDEMKYASRDWDENQRVASIHLFDDWVEDEQDIEMVLEWLCQQMILLTDSETFERIPKTEDFKLLVYDHDESPSDSQERFEKIGMSEIFQIE
;
A
#
# COMPACT_ATOMS: atom_id res chain seq x y z
N MET A 1 -19.35 3.55 11.39
CA MET A 1 -18.19 3.82 10.54
C MET A 1 -18.55 4.07 9.05
N GLU A 2 -19.45 3.32 8.42
CA GLU A 2 -19.88 3.54 7.00
C GLU A 2 -20.15 5.00 6.60
N HIS A 3 -21.08 5.70 7.28
CA HIS A 3 -21.40 7.10 6.97
C HIS A 3 -20.24 8.08 7.18
N PHE A 4 -19.25 7.71 8.00
CA PHE A 4 -18.02 8.49 8.15
C PHE A 4 -17.15 8.33 6.91
N LEU A 5 -16.93 7.10 6.45
CA LEU A 5 -16.12 6.79 5.26
C LEU A 5 -16.70 7.41 3.99
N GLU A 6 -18.02 7.43 3.84
CA GLU A 6 -18.69 8.14 2.72
C GLU A 6 -18.29 9.63 2.66
N LYS A 7 -18.10 10.28 3.80
CA LYS A 7 -17.70 11.70 3.86
C LYS A 7 -16.21 11.89 3.62
N GLN A 8 -15.39 10.87 3.89
CA GLN A 8 -13.95 10.93 3.68
C GLN A 8 -13.54 10.63 2.25
N GLN A 9 -14.44 10.11 1.41
CA GLN A 9 -14.10 9.61 0.08
C GLN A 9 -13.40 10.64 -0.81
N GLU A 10 -13.98 11.82 -1.01
CA GLU A 10 -13.35 12.86 -1.84
C GLU A 10 -12.04 13.36 -1.22
N TYR A 11 -12.01 13.52 0.11
CA TYR A 11 -10.84 14.01 0.82
C TYR A 11 -9.65 13.05 0.70
N PHE A 12 -9.87 11.77 1.02
CA PHE A 12 -8.84 10.75 0.95
C PHE A 12 -8.37 10.50 -0.48
N PHE A 13 -9.29 10.45 -1.45
CA PHE A 13 -8.91 10.21 -2.85
C PHE A 13 -8.08 11.37 -3.44
N ASN A 14 -8.41 12.62 -3.10
CA ASN A 14 -7.58 13.77 -3.47
C ASN A 14 -6.21 13.70 -2.79
N PHE A 15 -6.16 13.38 -1.48
CA PHE A 15 -4.89 13.18 -0.79
C PHE A 15 -4.02 12.09 -1.44
N LEU A 16 -4.63 10.95 -1.79
CA LEU A 16 -3.96 9.83 -2.43
C LEU A 16 -3.35 10.24 -3.78
N THR A 17 -4.15 10.87 -4.64
CA THR A 17 -3.71 11.26 -5.98
C THR A 17 -2.70 12.40 -5.95
N ASP A 18 -2.93 13.45 -5.15
CA ASP A 18 -2.00 14.57 -4.99
C ASP A 18 -0.66 14.12 -4.40
N SER A 19 -0.67 13.20 -3.43
CA SER A 19 0.57 12.69 -2.81
C SER A 19 1.39 11.88 -3.80
N ILE A 20 0.76 11.01 -4.59
CA ILE A 20 1.43 10.25 -5.64
C ILE A 20 1.98 11.20 -6.71
N ASP A 21 1.18 12.12 -7.23
CA ASP A 21 1.62 13.03 -8.29
C ASP A 21 2.78 13.91 -7.84
N ASN A 22 2.73 14.43 -6.60
CA ASN A 22 3.84 15.21 -6.04
C ASN A 22 5.10 14.36 -5.86
N PHE A 23 4.98 13.11 -5.37
CA PHE A 23 6.10 12.20 -5.24
C PHE A 23 6.75 11.90 -6.60
N LEU A 24 5.95 11.67 -7.64
CA LEU A 24 6.47 11.35 -8.97
C LEU A 24 7.22 12.51 -9.65
N LEU A 25 7.08 13.76 -9.19
CA LEU A 25 7.83 14.91 -9.74
C LEU A 25 9.34 14.74 -9.58
N ASP A 26 9.77 14.17 -8.45
CA ASP A 26 11.18 14.00 -8.10
C ASP A 26 11.69 12.57 -8.36
N HIS A 27 10.78 11.63 -8.67
CA HIS A 27 11.08 10.19 -8.85
C HIS A 27 10.65 9.64 -10.22
N SER A 28 10.59 10.51 -11.24
CA SER A 28 10.10 10.15 -12.59
C SER A 28 11.00 9.18 -13.38
N ASP A 29 12.26 9.01 -12.97
CA ASP A 29 13.25 8.12 -13.57
C ASP A 29 13.34 6.75 -12.86
N GLU A 30 12.66 6.59 -11.73
CA GLU A 30 12.57 5.33 -11.02
C GLU A 30 11.51 4.40 -11.64
N THR A 31 11.58 3.10 -11.32
CA THR A 31 10.55 2.13 -11.71
C THR A 31 10.10 1.35 -10.49
N PHE A 32 8.79 1.38 -10.25
CA PHE A 32 8.15 0.82 -9.08
C PHE A 32 7.58 -0.56 -9.39
N TYR A 33 7.69 -1.49 -8.44
CA TYR A 33 7.07 -2.82 -8.53
C TYR A 33 5.93 -3.00 -7.51
N ALA A 34 5.81 -2.11 -6.53
CA ALA A 34 4.72 -2.17 -5.56
C ALA A 34 4.32 -0.77 -5.09
N PHE A 35 3.04 -0.61 -4.81
CA PHE A 35 2.47 0.47 -4.02
C PHE A 35 1.51 -0.11 -2.99
N ALA A 36 1.71 0.24 -1.72
CA ALA A 36 0.96 -0.29 -0.60
C ALA A 36 0.37 0.84 0.25
N LEU A 37 -0.83 0.60 0.77
CA LEU A 37 -1.36 1.32 1.92
C LEU A 37 -1.05 0.50 3.17
N ASP A 38 -0.07 0.95 3.95
CA ASP A 38 0.35 0.36 5.23
C ASP A 38 -0.37 1.09 6.36
N CYS A 39 -1.37 0.43 6.93
CA CYS A 39 -2.33 1.09 7.80
C CYS A 39 -2.05 0.76 9.27
N ASN A 40 -2.19 1.73 10.15
CA ASN A 40 -2.22 1.53 11.60
C ASN A 40 -3.62 1.94 12.11
N ILE A 41 -4.63 1.18 11.67
CA ILE A 41 -6.04 1.53 11.86
C ILE A 41 -6.42 1.42 13.34
N HIS A 42 -5.90 0.39 14.00
CA HIS A 42 -6.20 0.10 15.40
C HIS A 42 -5.70 1.22 16.33
N GLU A 43 -4.50 1.76 16.14
CA GLU A 43 -3.93 2.73 17.07
C GLU A 43 -4.38 4.17 16.82
N GLU A 44 -4.17 4.67 15.60
CA GLU A 44 -4.31 6.11 15.29
C GLU A 44 -5.01 6.37 13.95
N GLY A 45 -5.60 5.37 13.30
CA GLY A 45 -6.23 5.55 11.99
C GLY A 45 -5.25 6.04 10.91
N GLU A 46 -3.96 5.76 11.08
CA GLU A 46 -2.91 6.23 10.17
C GLU A 46 -2.89 5.36 8.90
N ILE A 47 -2.74 6.00 7.75
CA ILE A 47 -2.59 5.34 6.46
C ILE A 47 -1.31 5.87 5.82
N ASN A 48 -0.31 4.99 5.69
CA ASN A 48 0.95 5.31 5.06
C ASN A 48 0.92 4.88 3.59
N LEU A 49 1.30 5.81 2.69
CA LEU A 49 1.47 5.54 1.28
C LEU A 49 2.92 5.10 1.04
N CYS A 50 3.08 3.86 0.60
CA CYS A 50 4.39 3.24 0.50
C CYS A 50 4.66 2.79 -0.95
N PHE A 51 5.77 3.23 -1.54
CA PHE A 51 6.26 2.75 -2.84
C PHE A 51 7.54 1.94 -2.65
N ASN A 52 7.75 0.95 -3.51
CA ASN A 52 9.04 0.28 -3.59
C ASN A 52 9.53 0.13 -5.03
N THR A 53 10.82 0.38 -5.23
CA THR A 53 11.49 0.37 -6.52
C THR A 53 12.25 -0.93 -6.74
N VAL A 54 12.48 -1.26 -8.01
CA VAL A 54 13.31 -2.42 -8.37
C VAL A 54 14.74 -2.27 -7.81
N GLU A 55 15.27 -1.05 -7.78
CA GLU A 55 16.61 -0.76 -7.26
C GLU A 55 16.69 -0.94 -5.75
N LEU A 56 15.77 -0.33 -4.98
CA LEU A 56 15.72 -0.48 -3.53
C LEU A 56 15.54 -1.94 -3.13
N TRP A 57 14.68 -2.70 -3.83
CA TRP A 57 14.53 -4.12 -3.55
C TRP A 57 15.81 -4.92 -3.80
N GLN A 58 16.60 -4.58 -4.82
CA GLN A 58 17.90 -5.22 -5.05
C GLN A 58 18.91 -4.90 -3.95
N GLU A 59 18.91 -3.66 -3.44
CA GLU A 59 19.74 -3.27 -2.30
C GLU A 59 19.36 -4.03 -1.03
N THR A 60 18.07 -4.05 -0.69
CA THR A 60 17.51 -4.81 0.43
C THR A 60 17.86 -6.28 0.31
N THR A 61 17.61 -6.89 -0.85
CA THR A 61 17.93 -8.29 -1.11
C THR A 61 19.42 -8.57 -0.90
N SER A 62 20.30 -7.71 -1.42
CA SER A 62 21.75 -7.86 -1.27
C SER A 62 22.19 -7.75 0.19
N TYR A 63 21.64 -6.79 0.93
CA TYR A 63 21.94 -6.58 2.35
C TYR A 63 21.55 -7.80 3.20
N TYR A 64 20.32 -8.29 3.06
CA TYR A 64 19.80 -9.40 3.85
C TYR A 64 20.39 -10.74 3.43
N THR A 65 20.70 -10.94 2.15
CA THR A 65 21.46 -12.12 1.68
C THR A 65 22.83 -12.19 2.36
N ASN A 66 23.53 -11.05 2.49
CA ASN A 66 24.81 -10.98 3.19
C ASN A 66 24.70 -11.25 4.70
N LYS A 67 23.51 -11.09 5.29
CA LYS A 67 23.20 -11.48 6.67
C LYS A 67 22.75 -12.92 6.82
N GLY A 68 22.69 -13.68 5.72
CA GLY A 68 22.32 -15.10 5.73
C GLY A 68 20.81 -15.37 5.65
N TYR A 69 20.02 -14.40 5.20
CA TYR A 69 18.59 -14.62 4.94
C TYR A 69 18.42 -15.60 3.79
N THR A 70 17.43 -16.48 3.92
CA THR A 70 17.05 -17.43 2.88
C THR A 70 16.20 -16.76 1.81
N LYS A 71 16.09 -17.39 0.64
CA LYS A 71 15.19 -16.92 -0.41
C LYS A 71 13.74 -16.78 0.07
N ILE A 72 13.25 -17.72 0.87
CA ILE A 72 11.86 -17.70 1.39
C ILE A 72 11.62 -16.45 2.24
N GLN A 73 12.57 -16.11 3.13
CA GLN A 73 12.46 -14.92 3.97
C GLN A 73 12.49 -13.63 3.13
N LEU A 74 13.29 -13.60 2.06
CA LEU A 74 13.31 -12.46 1.15
C LEU A 74 12.00 -12.34 0.36
N ASP A 75 11.44 -13.46 -0.10
CA ASP A 75 10.16 -13.49 -0.81
C ASP A 75 9.02 -12.97 0.12
N GLU A 76 9.03 -13.33 1.41
CA GLU A 76 8.10 -12.82 2.44
C GLU A 76 8.22 -11.29 2.64
N MET A 77 9.44 -10.74 2.55
CA MET A 77 9.69 -9.30 2.75
C MET A 77 9.34 -8.44 1.52
N LYS A 78 9.33 -9.03 0.31
CA LYS A 78 9.24 -8.27 -0.96
C LYS A 78 8.04 -7.32 -0.98
N TYR A 79 6.91 -7.75 -0.43
CA TYR A 79 5.64 -7.01 -0.46
C TYR A 79 5.15 -6.56 0.92
N ALA A 80 5.92 -6.82 1.98
CA ALA A 80 5.62 -6.40 3.34
C ALA A 80 6.22 -5.01 3.60
N SER A 81 5.42 -3.96 3.56
CA SER A 81 5.89 -2.57 3.69
C SER A 81 6.42 -2.25 5.08
N ARG A 82 6.02 -3.00 6.10
CA ARG A 82 6.64 -2.95 7.44
C ARG A 82 8.15 -3.25 7.42
N ASP A 83 8.61 -3.98 6.40
CA ASP A 83 10.01 -4.32 6.18
C ASP A 83 10.71 -3.34 5.22
N TRP A 84 10.01 -2.29 4.78
CA TRP A 84 10.56 -1.21 3.95
C TRP A 84 11.08 -0.06 4.83
N ASP A 85 12.11 0.63 4.37
CA ASP A 85 12.72 1.75 5.08
C ASP A 85 11.86 3.03 4.96
N GLU A 86 12.16 4.03 5.79
CA GLU A 86 11.43 5.31 5.82
C GLU A 86 11.36 6.02 4.46
N ASN A 87 12.35 5.80 3.58
CA ASN A 87 12.40 6.39 2.24
C ASN A 87 11.34 5.82 1.28
N GLN A 88 10.76 4.66 1.60
CA GLN A 88 9.68 4.04 0.82
C GLN A 88 8.30 4.57 1.22
N ARG A 89 8.18 5.25 2.38
CA ARG A 89 6.94 5.94 2.78
C ARG A 89 6.94 7.36 2.23
N VAL A 90 6.04 7.63 1.28
CA VAL A 90 6.02 8.89 0.52
C VAL A 90 5.07 9.92 1.10
N ALA A 91 4.03 9.47 1.81
CA ALA A 91 3.09 10.33 2.51
C ALA A 91 2.37 9.52 3.61
N SER A 92 1.77 10.23 4.57
CA SER A 92 0.91 9.65 5.59
C SER A 92 -0.27 10.56 5.88
N ILE A 93 -1.40 9.98 6.26
CA ILE A 93 -2.58 10.69 6.73
C ILE A 93 -3.20 9.97 7.92
N HIS A 94 -3.58 10.73 8.94
CA HIS A 94 -4.50 10.26 9.97
C HIS A 94 -5.93 10.43 9.46
N LEU A 95 -6.59 9.33 9.10
CA LEU A 95 -7.97 9.38 8.61
C LEU A 95 -8.95 9.77 9.72
N PHE A 96 -8.63 9.38 10.96
CA PHE A 96 -9.36 9.71 12.18
C PHE A 96 -8.39 9.67 13.37
N ASP A 97 -8.66 10.47 14.42
CA ASP A 97 -7.74 10.64 15.56
C ASP A 97 -8.03 9.69 16.73
N ASP A 98 -9.06 8.82 16.62
CA ASP A 98 -9.56 7.97 17.70
C ASP A 98 -9.21 6.48 17.45
N TRP A 99 -8.87 5.76 18.53
CA TRP A 99 -8.69 4.30 18.52
C TRP A 99 -9.97 3.60 18.07
N VAL A 100 -9.87 2.76 17.04
CA VAL A 100 -10.92 1.81 16.63
C VAL A 100 -10.61 0.42 17.18
N GLU A 101 -11.33 -0.02 18.22
CA GLU A 101 -11.17 -1.36 18.82
C GLU A 101 -12.01 -2.45 18.13
N ASP A 102 -13.08 -2.05 17.41
CA ASP A 102 -13.99 -3.01 16.80
C ASP A 102 -13.39 -3.57 15.49
N GLU A 103 -13.06 -4.87 15.50
CA GLU A 103 -12.52 -5.59 14.34
C GLU A 103 -13.40 -5.43 13.08
N GLN A 104 -14.73 -5.28 13.23
CA GLN A 104 -15.62 -5.06 12.09
C GLN A 104 -15.47 -3.67 11.49
N ASP A 105 -15.24 -2.66 12.33
CA ASP A 105 -14.99 -1.29 11.84
C ASP A 105 -13.60 -1.21 11.19
N ILE A 106 -12.59 -1.92 11.72
CA ILE A 106 -11.26 -2.02 11.10
C ILE A 106 -11.35 -2.65 9.71
N GLU A 107 -11.98 -3.82 9.60
CA GLU A 107 -12.11 -4.50 8.30
C GLU A 107 -12.92 -3.64 7.31
N MET A 108 -13.95 -2.93 7.78
CA MET A 108 -14.71 -2.03 6.90
C MET A 108 -13.86 -0.85 6.39
N VAL A 109 -12.93 -0.33 7.19
CA VAL A 109 -11.97 0.69 6.73
C VAL A 109 -11.03 0.10 5.68
N LEU A 110 -10.45 -1.07 5.93
CA LEU A 110 -9.53 -1.71 4.98
C LEU A 110 -10.24 -2.08 3.67
N GLU A 111 -11.47 -2.61 3.72
CA GLU A 111 -12.27 -2.90 2.52
C GLU A 111 -12.61 -1.62 1.75
N TRP A 112 -12.92 -0.52 2.45
CA TRP A 112 -13.13 0.78 1.82
C TRP A 112 -11.85 1.31 1.16
N LEU A 113 -10.68 1.13 1.78
CA LEU A 113 -9.38 1.49 1.19
C LEU A 113 -9.09 0.67 -0.08
N CYS A 114 -9.40 -0.63 -0.09
CA CYS A 114 -9.34 -1.44 -1.32
C CYS A 114 -10.20 -0.84 -2.44
N GLN A 115 -11.40 -0.34 -2.13
CA GLN A 115 -12.24 0.34 -3.12
C GLN A 115 -11.61 1.65 -3.62
N GLN A 116 -10.94 2.43 -2.76
CA GLN A 116 -10.21 3.62 -3.19
C GLN A 116 -9.03 3.26 -4.11
N MET A 117 -8.34 2.16 -3.83
CA MET A 117 -7.27 1.65 -4.68
C MET A 117 -7.78 1.18 -6.05
N ILE A 118 -8.98 0.61 -6.11
CA ILE A 118 -9.62 0.29 -7.39
C ILE A 118 -9.94 1.57 -8.17
N LEU A 119 -10.51 2.59 -7.52
CA LEU A 119 -10.74 3.88 -8.17
C LEU A 119 -9.44 4.52 -8.66
N LEU A 120 -8.34 4.35 -7.91
CA LEU A 120 -7.02 4.83 -8.31
C LEU A 120 -6.61 4.18 -9.64
N THR A 121 -6.87 2.88 -9.86
CA THR A 121 -6.48 2.20 -11.11
C THR A 121 -7.10 2.80 -12.37
N ASP A 122 -8.23 3.50 -12.26
CA ASP A 122 -8.91 4.19 -13.35
C ASP A 122 -8.49 5.67 -13.50
N SER A 123 -7.52 6.14 -12.71
CA SER A 123 -7.10 7.56 -12.68
C SER A 123 -5.88 7.84 -13.56
N GLU A 124 -5.76 9.09 -14.04
CA GLU A 124 -4.56 9.56 -14.75
C GLU A 124 -3.30 9.49 -13.87
N THR A 125 -3.44 9.71 -12.56
CA THR A 125 -2.34 9.59 -11.59
C THR A 125 -1.74 8.18 -11.62
N PHE A 126 -2.60 7.16 -11.65
CA PHE A 126 -2.14 5.78 -11.73
C PHE A 126 -1.45 5.48 -13.05
N GLU A 127 -1.95 6.00 -14.17
CA GLU A 127 -1.30 5.87 -15.49
C GLU A 127 0.13 6.44 -15.47
N ARG A 128 0.34 7.56 -14.76
CA ARG A 128 1.65 8.24 -14.67
C ARG A 128 2.72 7.50 -13.88
N ILE A 129 2.36 6.57 -12.99
CA ILE A 129 3.36 5.80 -12.21
C ILE A 129 4.23 4.97 -13.19
N PRO A 130 5.57 5.08 -13.16
CA PRO A 130 6.44 4.19 -13.92
C PRO A 130 6.46 2.79 -13.27
N LYS A 131 5.63 1.88 -13.79
CA LYS A 131 5.37 0.56 -13.20
C LYS A 131 6.14 -0.55 -13.93
N THR A 132 6.56 -1.58 -13.21
CA THR A 132 6.93 -2.86 -13.83
C THR A 132 5.70 -3.58 -14.39
N GLU A 133 5.90 -4.58 -15.25
CA GLU A 133 4.80 -5.42 -15.77
C GLU A 133 4.09 -6.20 -14.65
N ASP A 134 4.83 -6.58 -13.60
CA ASP A 134 4.36 -7.34 -12.43
C ASP A 134 3.98 -6.44 -11.24
N PHE A 135 3.72 -5.15 -11.47
CA PHE A 135 3.42 -4.18 -10.42
C PHE A 135 2.26 -4.64 -9.52
N LYS A 136 2.36 -4.41 -8.21
CA LYS A 136 1.35 -4.81 -7.22
C LYS A 136 0.76 -3.65 -6.44
N LEU A 137 -0.54 -3.73 -6.18
CA LEU A 137 -1.28 -2.85 -5.28
C LEU A 137 -1.70 -3.61 -4.04
N LEU A 138 -1.42 -3.04 -2.86
CA LEU A 138 -1.69 -3.69 -1.58
C LEU A 138 -2.38 -2.74 -0.60
N VAL A 139 -3.23 -3.31 0.26
CA VAL A 139 -3.90 -2.62 1.38
C VAL A 139 -3.99 -3.60 2.54
N TYR A 140 -3.26 -3.29 3.61
CA TYR A 140 -3.25 -4.11 4.82
C TYR A 140 -2.98 -3.25 6.05
N ASP A 141 -3.40 -3.77 7.20
CA ASP A 141 -2.95 -3.23 8.48
C ASP A 141 -1.48 -3.64 8.74
N HIS A 142 -0.77 -2.89 9.57
CA HIS A 142 0.67 -3.05 9.81
C HIS A 142 1.02 -4.42 10.39
N ASP A 143 0.10 -5.02 11.13
CA ASP A 143 0.23 -6.36 11.70
C ASP A 143 -0.22 -7.49 10.74
N GLU A 144 -0.85 -7.15 9.62
CA GLU A 144 -1.27 -8.09 8.58
C GLU A 144 -0.13 -8.47 7.64
N SER A 145 -0.34 -9.57 6.92
CA SER A 145 0.53 -10.04 5.86
C SER A 145 0.04 -9.57 4.48
N PRO A 146 0.90 -9.57 3.46
CA PRO A 146 0.47 -9.25 2.10
C PRO A 146 -0.64 -10.19 1.57
N SER A 147 -0.76 -11.43 2.06
CA SER A 147 -1.86 -12.33 1.71
C SER A 147 -3.22 -11.85 2.22
N ASP A 148 -3.30 -11.17 3.36
CA ASP A 148 -4.56 -10.63 3.88
C ASP A 148 -5.12 -9.55 2.92
N SER A 149 -4.23 -8.71 2.37
CA SER A 149 -4.58 -7.77 1.31
C SER A 149 -5.12 -8.47 0.07
N GLN A 150 -4.48 -9.55 -0.37
CA GLN A 150 -4.94 -10.31 -1.53
C GLN A 150 -6.33 -10.90 -1.29
N GLU A 151 -6.55 -11.55 -0.15
CA GLU A 151 -7.86 -12.11 0.23
C GLU A 151 -8.96 -11.04 0.22
N ARG A 152 -8.63 -9.82 0.67
CA ARG A 152 -9.55 -8.67 0.65
C ARG A 152 -9.89 -8.23 -0.78
N PHE A 153 -8.90 -8.13 -1.67
CA PHE A 153 -9.15 -7.79 -3.08
C PHE A 153 -9.91 -8.88 -3.83
N GLU A 154 -9.68 -10.16 -3.52
CA GLU A 154 -10.39 -11.30 -4.12
C GLU A 154 -11.91 -11.23 -3.89
N LYS A 155 -12.37 -10.59 -2.81
CA LYS A 155 -13.81 -10.33 -2.57
C LYS A 155 -14.40 -9.37 -3.62
N ILE A 156 -13.58 -8.51 -4.24
CA ILE A 156 -13.99 -7.47 -5.17
C ILE A 156 -13.70 -7.87 -6.63
N GLY A 157 -12.54 -8.47 -6.90
CA GLY A 157 -12.13 -8.89 -8.25
C GLY A 157 -10.83 -9.69 -8.27
N MET A 158 -10.53 -10.29 -9.43
CA MET A 158 -9.40 -11.21 -9.64
C MET A 158 -8.29 -10.59 -10.51
N SER A 159 -8.07 -9.28 -10.40
CA SER A 159 -7.02 -8.61 -11.19
C SER A 159 -5.64 -9.02 -10.70
N GLU A 160 -4.74 -9.35 -11.62
CA GLU A 160 -3.36 -9.79 -11.31
C GLU A 160 -2.56 -8.75 -10.52
N ILE A 161 -2.93 -7.47 -10.59
CA ILE A 161 -2.29 -6.38 -9.84
C ILE A 161 -2.47 -6.53 -8.31
N PHE A 162 -3.48 -7.29 -7.86
CA PHE A 162 -3.76 -7.51 -6.43
C PHE A 162 -3.30 -8.88 -5.92
N GLN A 163 -2.65 -9.68 -6.77
CA GLN A 163 -2.33 -11.09 -6.49
C GLN A 163 -0.84 -11.26 -6.26
N ILE A 164 -0.45 -11.91 -5.16
CA ILE A 164 0.94 -12.14 -4.77
C ILE A 164 1.26 -13.61 -5.06
N GLU A 165 2.23 -13.85 -5.95
CA GLU A 165 2.67 -15.21 -6.34
C GLU A 165 3.67 -15.82 -5.36
#